data_AF-A0AAU1VGN2-F1
#
_entry.id   AF-A0AAU1VGN2-F1
#
_cell.length_a   1.000
_cell.length_b   1.000
_cell.length_c   1.000
_cell.angle_alpha   90.00
_cell.angle_beta   90.00
_cell.angle_gamma   90.00
#
_symmetry.space_group_name_H-M   'P 1'
#
loop_
_entity.id
_entity.type
_entity.pdbx_description
1 polymer ?
#
loop_
_entity_poly.entity_id
_entity_poly.type
_entity_poly.pdbx_seq_one_letter_code
_entity_poly.pdbx_strand_id
1 'polypeptide(L)'
;MKRHGHGLVLGKFYPPHAGHHHLVRTARDRCERLTVLVCAASVESVPLADRVAWMREAHPDVRVVGTVDDHHMDVTDEAVWDAHMEVFTAAVPERVDAVFTSEAYGEELARRFGAESVLVDPGRTLFPVSGTAVRADPARFWDYLEPPVRAALARRVVVLGAESTGTTTLARALADHYRGRGGVWARTRYVAEYGREFSEAKLAALRDRWPGAQWEDVTFTTDDFPLIAETQNAREDAAARVGSPVLFCDTDSFATTVWHERYIGGRNPLVEKTADRVTHHLWLLTDHEEVPFEDDGLRDGEELRPWMTDRFRAELIRTGRTFVEITGDRRERLDTAVAAVDRLLADGWHFTAPLPEIR
;
A
#
# COMPACT_ATOMS: atom_id res chain seq x y z
N MET A 1 2.57 -39.33 -6.28
CA MET A 1 1.67 -39.09 -5.12
C MET A 1 2.30 -38.05 -4.24
N LYS A 2 1.50 -37.15 -3.66
CA LYS A 2 1.98 -36.22 -2.61
C LYS A 2 2.31 -37.02 -1.34
N ARG A 3 3.19 -36.50 -0.48
CA ARG A 3 3.68 -37.22 0.70
C ARG A 3 2.66 -37.20 1.85
N HIS A 4 1.88 -36.13 1.97
CA HIS A 4 0.88 -35.95 3.02
C HIS A 4 -0.48 -35.61 2.40
N GLY A 5 -1.58 -36.00 3.05
CA GLY A 5 -2.93 -35.63 2.63
C GLY A 5 -3.20 -34.15 2.91
N HIS A 6 -3.12 -33.74 4.17
CA HIS A 6 -3.34 -32.37 4.62
C HIS A 6 -2.14 -31.80 5.40
N GLY A 7 -1.51 -30.75 4.87
CA GLY A 7 -0.49 -29.98 5.56
C GLY A 7 -1.03 -28.73 6.25
N LEU A 8 -0.36 -28.29 7.31
CA LEU A 8 -0.59 -27.04 8.02
C LEU A 8 0.68 -26.18 8.05
N VAL A 9 0.55 -24.89 7.75
CA VAL A 9 1.54 -23.85 8.05
C VAL A 9 0.88 -22.84 8.97
N LEU A 10 1.48 -22.60 10.13
CA LEU A 10 1.04 -21.59 11.11
C LEU A 10 2.00 -20.41 11.10
N GLY A 11 1.48 -19.18 11.17
CA GLY A 11 2.33 -18.01 11.34
C GLY A 11 1.57 -16.71 11.60
N LYS A 12 2.28 -15.71 12.13
CA LYS A 12 1.73 -14.36 12.33
C LYS A 12 1.57 -13.57 11.02
N PHE A 13 2.47 -13.85 10.05
CA PHE A 13 2.56 -13.16 8.75
C PHE A 13 2.46 -11.62 8.90
N TYR A 14 3.28 -11.07 9.80
CA TYR A 14 3.19 -9.67 10.23
C TYR A 14 4.46 -8.87 9.89
N PRO A 15 4.63 -8.39 8.64
CA PRO A 15 3.93 -8.83 7.41
C PRO A 15 4.53 -10.16 6.85
N PRO A 16 3.89 -10.80 5.85
CA PRO A 16 4.51 -11.93 5.15
C PRO A 16 5.72 -11.47 4.32
N HIS A 17 6.65 -12.39 4.09
CA HIS A 17 7.92 -12.13 3.40
C HIS A 17 8.42 -13.41 2.71
N ALA A 18 9.46 -13.31 1.88
CA ALA A 18 9.94 -14.40 1.02
C ALA A 18 10.17 -15.73 1.77
N GLY A 19 10.74 -15.71 2.98
CA GLY A 19 10.87 -16.90 3.82
C GLY A 19 9.53 -17.60 4.13
N HIS A 20 8.47 -16.84 4.46
CA HIS A 20 7.13 -17.38 4.63
C HIS A 20 6.59 -17.97 3.32
N HIS A 21 6.79 -17.30 2.19
CA HIS A 21 6.32 -17.82 0.89
C HIS A 21 7.08 -19.10 0.50
N HIS A 22 8.37 -19.19 0.80
CA HIS A 22 9.16 -20.40 0.59
C HIS A 22 8.64 -21.58 1.44
N LEU A 23 8.34 -21.33 2.72
CA LEU A 23 7.74 -22.32 3.61
C LEU A 23 6.41 -22.84 3.05
N VAL A 24 5.52 -21.94 2.64
CA VAL A 24 4.20 -22.30 2.09
C VAL A 24 4.32 -23.09 0.78
N ARG A 25 5.16 -22.65 -0.16
CA ARG A 25 5.39 -23.37 -1.42
C ARG A 25 5.95 -24.77 -1.18
N THR A 26 6.92 -24.89 -0.26
CA THR A 26 7.51 -26.18 0.11
C THR A 26 6.47 -27.13 0.71
N ALA A 27 5.60 -26.62 1.60
CA ALA A 27 4.51 -27.40 2.16
C ALA A 27 3.50 -27.83 1.09
N ARG A 28 3.16 -26.92 0.18
CA ARG A 28 2.21 -27.18 -0.93
C ARG A 28 2.71 -28.25 -1.89
N ASP A 29 4.01 -28.27 -2.16
CA ASP A 29 4.61 -29.28 -3.03
C ASP A 29 4.54 -30.70 -2.44
N ARG A 30 4.40 -30.82 -1.11
CA ARG A 30 4.41 -32.09 -0.39
C ARG A 30 3.03 -32.56 0.06
N CYS A 31 1.98 -31.74 -0.06
CA CYS A 31 0.63 -32.06 0.39
C CYS A 31 -0.40 -32.10 -0.75
N GLU A 32 -1.43 -32.92 -0.61
CA GLU A 32 -2.60 -32.89 -1.50
C GLU A 32 -3.44 -31.63 -1.26
N ARG A 33 -3.60 -31.25 0.01
CA ARG A 33 -4.20 -29.99 0.45
C ARG A 33 -3.29 -29.31 1.47
N LEU A 34 -3.22 -27.98 1.42
CA LEU A 34 -2.50 -27.17 2.39
C LEU A 34 -3.45 -26.14 3.00
N THR A 35 -3.39 -26.00 4.33
CA THR A 35 -3.99 -24.88 5.05
C THR A 35 -2.88 -23.98 5.60
N VAL A 36 -3.00 -22.68 5.36
CA VAL A 36 -2.19 -21.63 6.01
C VAL A 36 -3.08 -20.96 7.05
N LEU A 37 -2.73 -21.13 8.32
CA LEU A 37 -3.39 -20.46 9.43
C LEU A 37 -2.62 -19.18 9.78
N VAL A 38 -3.21 -18.04 9.44
CA VAL A 38 -2.75 -16.71 9.81
C VAL A 38 -3.28 -16.42 11.21
N CYS A 39 -2.39 -16.39 12.20
CA CYS A 39 -2.75 -16.15 13.59
C CYS A 39 -2.28 -14.76 14.01
N ALA A 40 -3.21 -13.83 14.23
CA ALA A 40 -2.90 -12.47 14.67
C ALA A 40 -3.18 -12.29 16.16
N ALA A 41 -2.55 -11.29 16.76
CA ALA A 41 -2.94 -10.77 18.06
C ALA A 41 -3.60 -9.39 17.89
N SER A 42 -4.59 -9.09 18.74
CA SER A 42 -5.38 -7.85 18.68
C SER A 42 -4.54 -6.58 18.87
N VAL A 43 -3.35 -6.70 19.46
CA VAL A 43 -2.41 -5.58 19.68
C VAL A 43 -1.66 -5.15 18.41
N GLU A 44 -1.62 -5.99 17.38
CA GLU A 44 -0.77 -5.77 16.20
C GLU A 44 -1.41 -4.76 15.22
N SER A 45 -0.60 -3.87 14.63
CA SER A 45 -1.09 -2.73 13.83
C SER A 45 -1.50 -3.05 12.40
N VAL A 46 -1.11 -4.21 11.85
CA VAL A 46 -1.58 -4.68 10.53
C VAL A 46 -2.79 -5.57 10.76
N PRO A 47 -3.97 -5.23 10.23
CA PRO A 47 -5.18 -6.03 10.39
C PRO A 47 -5.02 -7.48 9.92
N LEU A 48 -5.66 -8.42 10.64
CA LEU A 48 -5.71 -9.83 10.24
C LEU A 48 -6.27 -10.00 8.81
N ALA A 49 -7.29 -9.22 8.46
CA ALA A 49 -7.93 -9.26 7.14
C ALA A 49 -6.92 -8.99 6.02
N ASP A 50 -6.02 -8.01 6.20
CA ASP A 50 -5.01 -7.64 5.21
C ASP A 50 -3.99 -8.77 5.04
N ARG A 51 -3.50 -9.34 6.15
CA ARG A 51 -2.55 -10.46 6.11
C ARG A 51 -3.14 -11.68 5.42
N VAL A 52 -4.40 -11.99 5.69
CA VAL A 52 -5.13 -13.08 5.01
C VAL A 52 -5.28 -12.77 3.53
N ALA A 53 -5.66 -11.54 3.16
CA ALA A 53 -5.79 -11.12 1.77
C ALA A 53 -4.46 -11.25 1.01
N TRP A 54 -3.35 -10.78 1.59
CA TRP A 54 -2.02 -10.88 0.99
C TRP A 54 -1.58 -12.33 0.80
N MET A 55 -1.83 -13.20 1.78
CA MET A 55 -1.49 -14.62 1.67
C MET A 55 -2.37 -15.35 0.64
N ARG A 56 -3.65 -14.99 0.51
CA ARG A 56 -4.54 -15.54 -0.53
C ARG A 56 -4.13 -15.08 -1.92
N GLU A 57 -3.76 -13.82 -2.07
CA GLU A 57 -3.26 -13.29 -3.34
C GLU A 57 -1.97 -14.00 -3.76
N ALA A 58 -1.04 -14.20 -2.83
CA ALA A 58 0.24 -14.85 -3.11
C ALA A 58 0.15 -16.37 -3.32
N HIS A 59 -0.86 -17.04 -2.74
CA HIS A 59 -1.03 -18.50 -2.79
C HIS A 59 -2.49 -18.87 -3.09
N PRO A 60 -2.99 -18.65 -4.33
CA PRO A 60 -4.40 -18.82 -4.67
C PRO A 60 -4.89 -20.27 -4.63
N ASP A 61 -3.99 -21.25 -4.65
CA ASP A 61 -4.31 -22.69 -4.62
C ASP A 61 -4.25 -23.29 -3.19
N VAL A 62 -4.05 -22.45 -2.17
CA VAL A 62 -3.93 -22.82 -0.76
C VAL A 62 -5.12 -22.27 0.03
N ARG A 63 -5.63 -23.06 1.00
CA ARG A 63 -6.67 -22.57 1.91
C ARG A 63 -6.02 -21.66 2.95
N VAL A 64 -6.33 -20.37 2.92
CA VAL A 64 -5.87 -19.41 3.95
C VAL A 64 -7.00 -19.07 4.90
N VAL A 65 -6.78 -19.32 6.20
CA VAL A 65 -7.71 -19.06 7.29
C VAL A 65 -7.07 -18.06 8.26
N GLY A 66 -7.85 -17.10 8.76
CA GLY A 66 -7.40 -16.17 9.78
C GLY A 66 -8.03 -16.49 11.13
N THR A 67 -7.26 -16.38 12.20
CA THR A 67 -7.76 -16.41 13.58
C THR A 67 -7.08 -15.33 14.42
N VAL A 68 -7.72 -14.96 15.52
CA VAL A 68 -7.14 -14.10 16.55
C VAL A 68 -6.82 -14.96 17.76
N ASP A 69 -5.62 -14.79 18.29
CA ASP A 69 -5.16 -15.45 19.49
C ASP A 69 -4.41 -14.43 20.37
N ASP A 70 -5.05 -14.03 21.46
CA ASP A 70 -4.52 -13.05 22.41
C ASP A 70 -3.87 -13.70 23.64
N HIS A 71 -3.75 -15.03 23.66
CA HIS A 71 -2.99 -15.69 24.71
C HIS A 71 -1.51 -15.30 24.60
N HIS A 72 -0.88 -15.08 25.75
CA HIS A 72 0.56 -14.86 25.80
C HIS A 72 1.26 -16.14 25.33
N MET A 73 2.39 -15.99 24.65
CA MET A 73 3.15 -17.15 24.18
C MET A 73 4.13 -17.57 25.28
N ASP A 74 3.92 -18.74 25.87
CA ASP A 74 4.89 -19.45 26.72
C ASP A 74 5.00 -20.89 26.22
N VAL A 75 6.14 -21.22 25.62
CA VAL A 75 6.34 -22.55 25.02
C VAL A 75 6.63 -23.64 26.07
N THR A 76 6.80 -23.27 27.33
CA THR A 76 7.12 -24.17 28.44
C THR A 76 5.91 -24.51 29.31
N ASP A 77 4.80 -23.79 29.17
CA ASP A 77 3.58 -23.98 29.93
C ASP A 77 2.54 -24.81 29.16
N GLU A 78 2.14 -25.96 29.72
CA GLU A 78 1.16 -26.86 29.09
C GLU A 78 -0.23 -26.22 28.96
N ALA A 79 -0.67 -25.43 29.93
CA ALA A 79 -1.99 -24.80 29.90
C ALA A 79 -2.06 -23.69 28.83
N VAL A 80 -0.95 -22.98 28.62
CA VAL A 80 -0.82 -21.99 27.54
C VAL A 80 -0.89 -22.68 26.18
N TRP A 81 -0.20 -23.81 26.01
CA TRP A 81 -0.31 -24.62 24.81
C TRP A 81 -1.73 -25.13 24.56
N ASP A 82 -2.43 -25.60 25.59
CA ASP A 82 -3.79 -26.10 25.46
C ASP A 82 -4.75 -24.98 25.01
N ALA A 83 -4.61 -23.77 25.58
CA ALA A 83 -5.38 -22.60 25.16
C ALA A 83 -5.12 -22.22 23.69
N HIS A 84 -3.86 -22.23 23.24
CA HIS A 84 -3.53 -22.02 21.83
C HIS A 84 -4.15 -23.10 20.93
N MET A 85 -4.11 -24.38 21.35
CA MET A 85 -4.66 -25.48 20.57
C MET A 85 -6.18 -25.43 20.45
N GLU A 86 -6.91 -24.92 21.45
CA GLU A 86 -8.35 -24.65 21.33
C GLU A 86 -8.63 -23.69 20.17
N VAL A 87 -7.86 -22.60 20.07
CA VAL A 87 -7.98 -21.62 18.97
C VAL A 87 -7.61 -22.26 17.63
N PHE A 88 -6.49 -22.98 17.57
CA PHE A 88 -5.97 -23.52 16.30
C PHE A 88 -6.86 -24.63 15.74
N THR A 89 -7.37 -25.52 16.60
CA THR A 89 -8.25 -26.62 16.18
C THR A 89 -9.66 -26.15 15.85
N ALA A 90 -10.14 -25.08 16.48
CA ALA A 90 -11.38 -24.42 16.06
C ALA A 90 -11.26 -23.81 14.65
N ALA A 91 -10.10 -23.20 14.34
CA ALA A 91 -9.84 -22.61 13.03
C ALA A 91 -9.55 -23.67 11.94
N VAL A 92 -8.94 -24.80 12.31
CA VAL A 92 -8.59 -25.92 11.43
C VAL A 92 -9.13 -27.23 12.02
N PRO A 93 -10.44 -27.49 11.89
CA PRO A 93 -11.07 -28.67 12.49
C PRO A 93 -10.75 -29.97 11.75
N GLU A 94 -10.23 -29.88 10.51
CA GLU A 94 -9.86 -31.06 9.75
C GLU A 94 -8.54 -31.68 10.23
N ARG A 95 -8.46 -33.02 10.19
CA ARG A 95 -7.23 -33.76 10.50
C ARG A 95 -6.03 -33.21 9.72
N VAL A 96 -4.95 -32.90 10.44
CA VAL A 96 -3.66 -32.48 9.89
C VAL A 96 -2.71 -33.68 9.89
N ASP A 97 -2.03 -33.92 8.77
CA ASP A 97 -1.07 -35.03 8.63
C ASP A 97 0.38 -34.55 8.81
N ALA A 98 0.66 -33.29 8.50
CA ALA A 98 1.98 -32.69 8.69
C ALA A 98 1.91 -31.20 9.03
N VAL A 99 2.75 -30.75 9.96
CA VAL A 99 2.96 -29.34 10.30
C VAL A 99 4.31 -28.89 9.75
N PHE A 100 4.31 -27.82 8.97
CA PHE A 100 5.49 -27.24 8.36
C PHE A 100 5.85 -25.93 9.05
N THR A 101 7.09 -25.82 9.52
CA THR A 101 7.60 -24.59 10.13
C THR A 101 9.11 -24.45 9.96
N SER A 102 9.64 -23.26 10.23
CA SER A 102 11.08 -23.00 10.36
C SER A 102 11.50 -22.85 11.83
N GLU A 103 10.55 -22.89 12.77
CA GLU A 103 10.75 -22.59 14.19
C GLU A 103 10.87 -23.86 15.04
N ALA A 104 11.64 -23.79 16.13
CA ALA A 104 11.91 -24.92 17.02
C ALA A 104 10.65 -25.49 17.72
N TYR A 105 9.63 -24.65 17.96
CA TYR A 105 8.36 -25.10 18.56
C TYR A 105 7.56 -26.07 17.66
N GLY A 106 7.98 -26.26 16.40
CA GLY A 106 7.27 -27.08 15.41
C GLY A 106 7.03 -28.52 15.83
N GLU A 107 7.98 -29.13 16.51
CA GLU A 107 7.85 -30.51 17.00
C GLU A 107 6.68 -30.65 17.97
N GLU A 108 6.54 -29.69 18.88
CA GLU A 108 5.51 -29.72 19.91
C GLU A 108 4.13 -29.38 19.36
N LEU A 109 4.06 -28.41 18.44
CA LEU A 109 2.83 -28.11 17.69
C LEU A 109 2.36 -29.33 16.89
N ALA A 110 3.27 -30.00 16.16
CA ALA A 110 2.95 -31.19 15.38
C ALA A 110 2.46 -32.33 16.27
N ARG A 111 3.11 -32.55 17.42
CA ARG A 111 2.70 -33.56 18.42
C ARG A 111 1.26 -33.35 18.87
N ARG A 112 0.87 -32.11 19.20
CA ARG A 112 -0.51 -31.79 19.63
C ARG A 112 -1.55 -31.93 18.53
N PHE A 113 -1.18 -31.73 17.27
CA PHE A 113 -2.03 -32.06 16.13
C PHE A 113 -2.07 -33.55 15.77
N GLY A 114 -1.21 -34.39 16.39
CA GLY A 114 -1.02 -35.79 15.98
C GLY A 114 -0.43 -35.93 14.57
N ALA A 115 0.38 -34.95 14.16
CA ALA A 115 0.92 -34.79 12.82
C ALA A 115 2.45 -34.99 12.77
N GLU A 116 3.00 -35.21 11.57
CA GLU A 116 4.45 -35.20 11.36
C GLU A 116 5.00 -33.77 11.42
N SER A 117 6.10 -33.54 12.16
CA SER A 117 6.82 -32.27 12.12
C SER A 117 7.76 -32.21 10.92
N VAL A 118 7.66 -31.16 10.11
CA VAL A 118 8.52 -30.93 8.96
C VAL A 118 9.19 -29.56 9.06
N LEU A 119 10.47 -29.56 9.42
CA LEU A 119 11.29 -28.34 9.42
C LEU A 119 11.71 -27.94 8.00
N VAL A 120 11.55 -26.66 7.68
CA VAL A 120 11.94 -26.07 6.39
C VAL A 120 12.86 -24.89 6.64
N ASP A 121 14.10 -24.98 6.14
CA ASP A 121 15.15 -23.95 6.25
C ASP A 121 15.23 -23.27 7.64
N PRO A 122 15.40 -24.02 8.74
CA PRO A 122 15.44 -23.44 10.10
C PRO A 122 16.60 -22.44 10.26
N GLY A 123 17.67 -22.59 9.48
CA GLY A 123 18.81 -21.67 9.45
C GLY A 123 18.58 -20.38 8.66
N ARG A 124 17.42 -20.22 7.98
CA ARG A 124 17.09 -19.07 7.11
C ARG A 124 18.18 -18.78 6.07
N THR A 125 18.74 -19.86 5.51
CA THR A 125 19.88 -19.81 4.59
C THR A 125 19.48 -19.40 3.19
N LEU A 126 18.26 -19.74 2.76
CA LEU A 126 17.75 -19.41 1.42
C LEU A 126 17.20 -17.99 1.35
N PHE A 127 16.49 -17.57 2.40
CA PHE A 127 15.92 -16.23 2.52
C PHE A 127 16.30 -15.63 3.88
N PRO A 128 17.38 -14.83 3.97
CA PRO A 128 17.88 -14.28 5.24
C PRO A 128 17.05 -13.09 5.70
N VAL A 129 15.79 -13.34 6.05
CA VAL A 129 14.79 -12.35 6.45
C VAL A 129 13.93 -12.86 7.61
N SER A 130 13.43 -11.95 8.44
CA SER A 130 12.47 -12.24 9.51
C SER A 130 11.40 -11.15 9.59
N GLY A 131 10.23 -11.48 10.13
CA GLY A 131 9.18 -10.48 10.39
C GLY A 131 9.69 -9.34 11.26
N THR A 132 10.51 -9.64 12.29
CA THR A 132 11.13 -8.62 13.14
C THR A 132 12.05 -7.68 12.35
N ALA A 133 12.89 -8.23 11.46
CA ALA A 133 13.80 -7.43 10.66
C ALA A 133 13.07 -6.56 9.63
N VAL A 134 12.01 -7.11 9.00
CA VAL A 134 11.14 -6.34 8.10
C VAL A 134 10.46 -5.20 8.84
N ARG A 135 9.89 -5.44 10.03
CA ARG A 135 9.21 -4.38 10.80
C ARG A 135 10.16 -3.28 11.28
N ALA A 136 11.42 -3.63 11.56
CA ALA A 136 12.43 -2.65 11.96
C ALA A 136 12.90 -1.76 10.80
N ASP A 137 13.00 -2.32 9.58
CA ASP A 137 13.43 -1.58 8.39
C ASP A 137 12.82 -2.19 7.11
N PRO A 138 11.57 -1.83 6.75
CA PRO A 138 10.94 -2.36 5.54
C PRO A 138 11.70 -2.02 4.27
N ALA A 139 12.35 -0.85 4.21
CA ALA A 139 13.07 -0.39 3.02
C ALA A 139 14.27 -1.29 2.72
N ARG A 140 15.01 -1.72 3.74
CA ARG A 140 16.13 -2.67 3.60
C ARG A 140 15.67 -4.06 3.12
N PHE A 141 14.50 -4.51 3.55
CA PHE A 141 13.98 -5.84 3.20
C PHE A 141 12.92 -5.82 2.09
N TRP A 142 12.79 -4.71 1.36
CA TRP A 142 11.74 -4.49 0.37
C TRP A 142 11.67 -5.57 -0.72
N ASP A 143 12.83 -6.08 -1.14
CA ASP A 143 12.93 -7.13 -2.15
C ASP A 143 12.38 -8.48 -1.68
N TYR A 144 12.29 -8.70 -0.37
CA TYR A 144 11.69 -9.90 0.22
C TYR A 144 10.17 -9.80 0.38
N LEU A 145 9.56 -8.66 0.06
CA LEU A 145 8.12 -8.47 0.18
C LEU A 145 7.43 -8.75 -1.16
N GLU A 146 6.32 -9.48 -1.13
CA GLU A 146 5.48 -9.68 -2.32
C GLU A 146 4.71 -8.39 -2.67
N PRO A 147 4.26 -8.23 -3.93
CA PRO A 147 3.59 -7.03 -4.42
C PRO A 147 2.48 -6.44 -3.52
N PRO A 148 1.53 -7.22 -2.96
CA PRO A 148 0.46 -6.63 -2.14
C PRO A 148 0.97 -6.03 -0.83
N VAL A 149 2.04 -6.60 -0.24
CA VAL A 149 2.67 -6.06 0.97
C VAL A 149 3.43 -4.78 0.64
N ARG A 150 4.15 -4.73 -0.49
CA ARG A 150 4.81 -3.50 -0.95
C ARG A 150 3.80 -2.37 -1.16
N ALA A 151 2.65 -2.68 -1.76
CA ALA A 151 1.60 -1.71 -1.99
C ALA A 151 1.04 -1.12 -0.70
N ALA A 152 0.84 -1.96 0.32
CA ALA A 152 0.38 -1.53 1.63
C ALA A 152 1.42 -0.70 2.39
N LEU A 153 2.71 -1.00 2.25
CA LEU A 153 3.78 -0.30 2.95
C LEU A 153 4.34 0.91 2.19
N ALA A 154 4.03 1.10 0.91
CA ALA A 154 4.59 2.22 0.15
C ALA A 154 4.14 3.57 0.71
N ARG A 155 5.11 4.46 0.95
CA ARG A 155 4.88 5.86 1.32
C ARG A 155 4.45 6.65 0.09
N ARG A 156 3.14 6.81 -0.06
CA ARG A 156 2.52 7.66 -1.08
C ARG A 156 2.65 9.14 -0.69
N VAL A 157 3.37 9.89 -1.52
CA VAL A 157 3.54 11.35 -1.45
C VAL A 157 2.81 11.96 -2.63
N VAL A 158 1.81 12.79 -2.35
CA VAL A 158 0.98 13.43 -3.37
C VAL A 158 1.52 14.82 -3.65
N VAL A 159 1.68 15.17 -4.91
CA VAL A 159 1.90 16.55 -5.35
C VAL A 159 0.60 17.06 -5.93
N LEU A 160 0.08 18.17 -5.40
CA LEU A 160 -1.16 18.77 -5.89
C LEU A 160 -1.08 20.29 -5.88
N GLY A 161 -2.03 20.91 -6.56
CA GLY A 161 -2.16 22.35 -6.65
C GLY A 161 -3.15 22.71 -7.73
N ALA A 162 -3.35 24.01 -7.91
CA ALA A 162 -4.12 24.52 -9.02
C ALA A 162 -3.48 24.15 -10.37
N GLU A 163 -4.19 24.46 -11.45
CA GLU A 163 -3.61 24.32 -12.77
C GLU A 163 -2.36 25.19 -12.98
N SER A 164 -1.41 24.68 -13.77
CA SER A 164 -0.16 25.38 -14.08
C SER A 164 0.62 25.92 -12.86
N THR A 165 0.68 25.15 -11.76
CA THR A 165 1.53 25.46 -10.60
C THR A 165 2.81 24.61 -10.55
N GLY A 166 3.02 23.72 -11.53
CA GLY A 166 4.23 22.88 -11.63
C GLY A 166 4.16 21.54 -10.88
N THR A 167 2.97 21.03 -10.57
CA THR A 167 2.75 19.73 -9.91
C THR A 167 3.47 18.57 -10.62
N THR A 168 3.19 18.39 -11.92
CA THR A 168 3.79 17.35 -12.76
C THR A 168 5.31 17.44 -12.79
N THR A 169 5.84 18.65 -12.93
CA THR A 169 7.29 18.89 -12.98
C THR A 169 7.96 18.52 -11.66
N LEU A 170 7.37 18.90 -10.53
CA LEU A 170 7.91 18.58 -9.21
C LEU A 170 7.81 17.09 -8.90
N ALA A 171 6.68 16.44 -9.19
CA ALA A 171 6.48 15.02 -8.94
C ALA A 171 7.45 14.13 -9.75
N ARG A 172 7.74 14.50 -11.00
CA ARG A 172 8.78 13.83 -11.82
C ARG A 172 10.18 14.08 -11.26
N ALA A 173 10.50 15.32 -10.91
CA ALA A 173 11.80 15.66 -10.34
C ALA A 173 12.08 14.92 -9.02
N LEU A 174 11.07 14.75 -8.17
CA LEU A 174 11.15 13.92 -6.98
C LEU A 174 11.43 12.45 -7.32
N ALA A 175 10.67 11.86 -8.24
CA ALA A 175 10.91 10.49 -8.65
C ALA A 175 12.34 10.28 -9.17
N ASP A 176 12.85 11.22 -9.98
CA ASP A 176 14.22 11.16 -10.50
C ASP A 176 15.28 11.36 -9.40
N HIS A 177 15.07 12.28 -8.46
CA HIS A 177 15.93 12.47 -7.30
C HIS A 177 16.08 11.16 -6.50
N TYR A 178 14.96 10.50 -6.18
CA TYR A 178 14.98 9.26 -5.39
C TYR A 178 15.54 8.07 -6.18
N ARG A 179 15.28 7.97 -7.48
CA ARG A 179 15.95 6.98 -8.36
C ARG A 179 17.47 7.13 -8.31
N GLY A 180 17.97 8.37 -8.28
CA GLY A 180 19.39 8.68 -8.18
C GLY A 180 20.08 8.13 -6.93
N ARG A 181 19.33 7.79 -5.87
CA ARG A 181 19.87 7.15 -4.66
C ARG A 181 20.28 5.69 -4.88
N GLY A 182 19.82 5.05 -5.96
CA GLY A 182 20.16 3.67 -6.29
C GLY A 182 19.52 2.64 -5.36
N GLY A 183 19.98 1.39 -5.46
CA GLY A 183 19.45 0.27 -4.68
C GLY A 183 17.94 0.10 -4.86
N VAL A 184 17.21 -0.06 -3.75
CA VAL A 184 15.75 -0.20 -3.76
C VAL A 184 15.04 1.03 -4.37
N TRP A 185 15.63 2.22 -4.23
CA TRP A 185 15.09 3.49 -4.70
C TRP A 185 15.18 3.66 -6.21
N ALA A 186 16.04 2.90 -6.90
CA ALA A 186 16.10 2.91 -8.36
C ALA A 186 14.75 2.56 -9.03
N ARG A 187 13.84 1.91 -8.28
CA ARG A 187 12.46 1.60 -8.71
C ARG A 187 11.42 2.62 -8.27
N THR A 188 11.81 3.80 -7.77
CA THR A 188 10.84 4.84 -7.39
C THR A 188 9.99 5.23 -8.61
N ARG A 189 8.68 5.31 -8.40
CA ARG A 189 7.70 5.58 -9.46
C ARG A 189 7.04 6.93 -9.27
N TYR A 190 6.53 7.42 -10.39
CA TYR A 190 5.65 8.58 -10.50
C TYR A 190 4.36 8.09 -11.17
N VAL A 191 3.22 8.52 -10.65
CA VAL A 191 1.90 8.29 -11.22
C VAL A 191 1.38 9.61 -11.76
N ALA A 192 1.06 9.63 -13.04
CA ALA A 192 0.54 10.81 -13.73
C ALA A 192 -0.95 11.03 -13.46
N GLU A 193 -1.40 12.27 -13.64
CA GLU A 193 -2.76 12.68 -13.31
C GLU A 193 -3.74 12.05 -14.30
N TYR A 194 -4.57 11.14 -13.82
CA TYR A 194 -5.59 10.56 -14.68
C TYR A 194 -6.68 11.55 -15.06
N GLY A 195 -6.97 12.54 -14.20
CA GLY A 195 -7.89 13.63 -14.54
C GLY A 195 -7.54 14.33 -15.85
N ARG A 196 -6.24 14.56 -16.12
CA ARG A 196 -5.73 15.11 -17.38
C ARG A 196 -6.00 14.20 -18.57
N GLU A 197 -5.64 12.93 -18.47
CA GLU A 197 -5.88 11.95 -19.54
C GLU A 197 -7.38 11.82 -19.85
N PHE A 198 -8.22 11.87 -18.81
CA PHE A 198 -9.66 11.85 -18.95
C PHE A 198 -10.19 13.10 -19.67
N SER A 199 -9.72 14.29 -19.30
CA SER A 199 -10.02 15.56 -19.97
C SER A 199 -9.65 15.54 -21.46
N GLU A 200 -8.44 15.07 -21.78
CA GLU A 200 -7.95 14.90 -23.15
C GLU A 200 -8.85 13.97 -23.96
N ALA A 201 -9.21 12.82 -23.37
CA ALA A 201 -10.11 11.85 -24.00
C ALA A 201 -11.51 12.42 -24.25
N LYS A 202 -12.05 13.23 -23.33
CA LYS A 202 -13.34 13.90 -23.53
C LYS A 202 -13.28 14.92 -24.67
N LEU A 203 -12.24 15.74 -24.73
CA LEU A 203 -12.07 16.72 -25.80
C LEU A 203 -11.89 16.03 -27.16
N ALA A 204 -11.12 14.94 -27.23
CA ALA A 204 -10.97 14.14 -28.43
C ALA A 204 -12.33 13.56 -28.90
N ALA A 205 -13.09 12.94 -27.99
CA ALA A 205 -14.41 12.39 -28.30
C ALA A 205 -15.45 13.47 -28.68
N LEU A 206 -15.27 14.71 -28.20
CA LEU A 206 -16.06 15.85 -28.64
C LEU A 206 -15.66 16.28 -30.06
N ARG A 207 -14.37 16.37 -30.35
CA ARG A 207 -13.83 16.73 -31.67
C ARG A 207 -14.19 15.73 -32.78
N ASP A 208 -14.33 14.45 -32.45
CA ASP A 208 -14.84 13.45 -33.40
C ASP A 208 -16.27 13.76 -33.88
N ARG A 209 -17.08 14.41 -33.03
CA ARG A 209 -18.47 14.80 -33.35
C ARG A 209 -18.57 16.22 -33.86
N TRP A 210 -17.70 17.11 -33.37
CA TRP A 210 -17.62 18.52 -33.73
C TRP A 210 -16.14 18.94 -33.85
N PRO A 211 -15.54 18.87 -35.05
CA PRO A 211 -14.10 19.09 -35.23
C PRO A 211 -13.56 20.45 -34.76
N GLY A 212 -14.43 21.46 -34.61
CA GLY A 212 -14.07 22.79 -34.12
C GLY A 212 -14.16 22.96 -32.60
N ALA A 213 -14.57 21.93 -31.86
CA ALA A 213 -14.75 22.01 -30.42
C ALA A 213 -13.44 22.33 -29.69
N GLN A 214 -13.54 23.22 -28.71
CA GLN A 214 -12.46 23.67 -27.84
C GLN A 214 -12.65 23.15 -26.41
N TRP A 215 -11.69 23.45 -25.53
CA TRP A 215 -11.74 22.99 -24.14
C TRP A 215 -12.97 23.53 -23.40
N GLU A 216 -13.37 24.77 -23.69
CA GLU A 216 -14.51 25.44 -23.08
C GLU A 216 -15.85 24.78 -23.44
N ASP A 217 -15.88 23.97 -24.50
CA ASP A 217 -17.05 23.18 -24.91
C ASP A 217 -17.15 21.83 -24.15
N VAL A 218 -16.10 21.42 -23.43
CA VAL A 218 -16.09 20.17 -22.67
C VAL A 218 -16.92 20.32 -21.41
N THR A 219 -17.85 19.39 -21.21
CA THR A 219 -18.70 19.34 -20.01
C THR A 219 -18.38 18.12 -19.18
N PHE A 220 -18.33 18.30 -17.86
CA PHE A 220 -18.23 17.22 -16.89
C PHE A 220 -19.60 16.90 -16.29
N THR A 221 -19.76 15.66 -15.84
CA THR A 221 -20.90 15.18 -15.06
C THR A 221 -20.41 14.64 -13.72
N THR A 222 -21.28 14.60 -12.73
CA THR A 222 -20.99 14.02 -11.40
C THR A 222 -20.41 12.60 -11.48
N ASP A 223 -20.86 11.80 -12.45
CA ASP A 223 -20.46 10.39 -12.60
C ASP A 223 -19.04 10.20 -13.16
N ASP A 224 -18.44 11.25 -13.74
CA ASP A 224 -17.07 11.20 -14.23
C ASP A 224 -16.05 11.09 -13.08
N PHE A 225 -16.32 11.77 -11.97
CA PHE A 225 -15.34 11.94 -10.88
C PHE A 225 -15.08 10.66 -10.08
N PRO A 226 -16.08 9.81 -9.75
CA PRO A 226 -15.81 8.50 -9.18
C PRO A 226 -14.92 7.63 -10.08
N LEU A 227 -15.12 7.65 -11.40
CA LEU A 227 -14.26 6.92 -12.34
C LEU A 227 -12.83 7.46 -12.32
N ILE A 228 -12.66 8.79 -12.29
CA ILE A 228 -11.34 9.42 -12.20
C ILE A 228 -10.63 8.99 -10.92
N ALA A 229 -11.33 9.09 -9.78
CA ALA A 229 -10.78 8.74 -8.47
C ALA A 229 -10.41 7.26 -8.34
N GLU A 230 -11.28 6.34 -8.77
CA GLU A 230 -11.00 4.89 -8.72
C GLU A 230 -9.83 4.54 -9.65
N THR A 231 -9.75 5.15 -10.83
CA THR A 231 -8.66 4.89 -11.78
C THR A 231 -7.33 5.41 -11.25
N GLN A 232 -7.32 6.60 -10.66
CA GLN A 232 -6.13 7.14 -10.00
C GLN A 232 -5.63 6.19 -8.91
N ASN A 233 -6.52 5.78 -8.00
CA ASN A 233 -6.19 4.83 -6.93
C ASN A 233 -5.66 3.49 -7.45
N ALA A 234 -6.26 2.95 -8.52
CA ALA A 234 -5.79 1.72 -9.14
C ALA A 234 -4.38 1.86 -9.75
N ARG A 235 -4.08 3.01 -10.38
CA ARG A 235 -2.74 3.31 -10.92
C ARG A 235 -1.70 3.47 -9.81
N GLU A 236 -2.09 4.11 -8.71
CA GLU A 236 -1.24 4.25 -7.52
C GLU A 236 -0.92 2.89 -6.88
N ASP A 237 -1.93 2.04 -6.69
CA ASP A 237 -1.74 0.68 -6.17
C ASP A 237 -0.83 -0.15 -7.09
N ALA A 238 -1.12 -0.14 -8.40
CA ALA A 238 -0.30 -0.84 -9.39
C ALA A 238 1.16 -0.37 -9.38
N ALA A 239 1.41 0.94 -9.24
CA ALA A 239 2.76 1.47 -9.15
C ALA A 239 3.45 1.08 -7.82
N ALA A 240 2.73 1.12 -6.70
CA ALA A 240 3.25 0.77 -5.38
C ALA A 240 3.66 -0.72 -5.29
N ARG A 241 2.92 -1.61 -5.95
CA ARG A 241 3.20 -3.06 -6.01
C ARG A 241 4.58 -3.41 -6.56
N VAL A 242 5.07 -2.62 -7.51
CA VAL A 242 6.34 -2.87 -8.23
C VAL A 242 7.38 -1.77 -8.01
N GLY A 243 7.05 -0.78 -7.18
CA GLY A 243 7.86 0.39 -6.93
C GLY A 243 8.85 0.24 -5.78
N SER A 244 9.42 1.37 -5.39
CA SER A 244 10.26 1.51 -4.19
C SER A 244 9.42 1.75 -2.93
N PRO A 245 10.04 1.88 -1.73
CA PRO A 245 9.34 2.26 -0.50
C PRO A 245 8.62 3.61 -0.56
N VAL A 246 8.94 4.48 -1.52
CA VAL A 246 8.23 5.74 -1.79
C VAL A 246 7.61 5.75 -3.19
N LEU A 247 6.44 6.38 -3.31
CA LEU A 247 5.69 6.60 -4.55
C LEU A 247 5.26 8.07 -4.63
N PHE A 248 5.47 8.70 -5.80
CA PHE A 248 5.01 10.07 -6.05
C PHE A 248 3.76 10.06 -6.94
N CYS A 249 2.70 10.75 -6.51
CA CYS A 249 1.41 10.80 -7.20
C CYS A 249 1.09 12.23 -7.60
N ASP A 250 0.79 12.46 -8.87
CA ASP A 250 0.24 13.69 -9.43
C ASP A 250 -1.10 13.32 -10.05
N THR A 251 -2.24 13.79 -9.62
CA THR A 251 -2.57 14.17 -8.23
C THR A 251 -3.05 12.90 -7.49
N ASP A 252 -4.11 12.98 -6.68
CA ASP A 252 -4.75 11.83 -6.03
C ASP A 252 -6.29 11.93 -6.10
N SER A 253 -6.98 10.90 -5.58
CA SER A 253 -8.44 10.90 -5.48
C SER A 253 -8.98 12.00 -4.54
N PHE A 254 -8.20 12.48 -3.57
CA PHE A 254 -8.60 13.62 -2.75
C PHE A 254 -8.65 14.90 -3.61
N ALA A 255 -7.66 15.14 -4.47
CA ALA A 255 -7.67 16.29 -5.37
C ALA A 255 -8.89 16.30 -6.29
N THR A 256 -9.35 15.11 -6.69
CA THR A 256 -10.58 14.91 -7.48
C THR A 256 -11.84 15.44 -6.76
N THR A 257 -11.87 15.48 -5.42
CA THR A 257 -12.99 16.07 -4.67
C THR A 257 -13.11 17.58 -4.89
N VAL A 258 -11.97 18.29 -4.93
CA VAL A 258 -11.93 19.74 -5.16
C VAL A 258 -12.21 20.05 -6.63
N TRP A 259 -11.71 19.22 -7.55
CA TRP A 259 -12.08 19.33 -8.97
C TRP A 259 -13.58 19.12 -9.21
N HIS A 260 -14.21 18.16 -8.53
CA HIS A 260 -15.66 17.99 -8.59
C HIS A 260 -16.39 19.26 -8.13
N GLU A 261 -15.98 19.83 -6.99
CA GLU A 261 -16.55 21.08 -6.49
C GLU A 261 -16.41 22.22 -7.50
N ARG A 262 -15.27 22.33 -8.19
CA ARG A 262 -15.02 23.37 -9.19
C ARG A 262 -15.88 23.23 -10.45
N TYR A 263 -16.03 22.01 -10.99
CA TYR A 263 -16.73 21.79 -12.27
C TYR A 263 -18.24 21.61 -12.11
N ILE A 264 -18.68 20.94 -11.04
CA ILE A 264 -20.08 20.56 -10.84
C ILE A 264 -20.75 21.40 -9.75
N GLY A 265 -19.97 21.87 -8.79
CA GLY A 265 -20.47 22.46 -7.55
C GLY A 265 -20.68 21.39 -6.48
N GLY A 266 -20.26 21.73 -5.26
CA GLY A 266 -20.50 20.90 -4.08
C GLY A 266 -19.68 19.61 -4.01
N ARG A 267 -19.98 18.84 -2.96
CA ARG A 267 -19.23 17.64 -2.57
C ARG A 267 -19.87 16.38 -3.14
N ASN A 268 -19.05 15.36 -3.43
CA ASN A 268 -19.51 14.05 -3.88
C ASN A 268 -19.10 12.96 -2.87
N PRO A 269 -20.05 12.38 -2.10
CA PRO A 269 -19.74 11.36 -1.10
C PRO A 269 -19.06 10.10 -1.64
N LEU A 270 -19.28 9.75 -2.92
CA LEU A 270 -18.63 8.61 -3.54
C LEU A 270 -17.14 8.90 -3.77
N VAL A 271 -16.79 10.08 -4.27
CA VAL A 271 -15.39 10.49 -4.48
C VAL A 271 -14.66 10.58 -3.15
N GLU A 272 -15.31 11.13 -2.11
CA GLU A 272 -14.74 11.17 -0.75
C GLU A 272 -14.48 9.79 -0.19
N LYS A 273 -15.46 8.88 -0.30
CA LYS A 273 -15.30 7.49 0.11
C LYS A 273 -14.18 6.80 -0.66
N THR A 274 -14.04 7.06 -1.95
CA THR A 274 -12.93 6.55 -2.76
C THR A 274 -11.59 7.12 -2.29
N ALA A 275 -11.53 8.40 -1.95
CA ALA A 275 -10.32 9.03 -1.43
C ALA A 275 -9.87 8.49 -0.08
N ASP A 276 -10.79 8.15 0.80
CA ASP A 276 -10.48 7.62 2.13
C ASP A 276 -10.11 6.12 2.13
N ARG A 277 -10.22 5.43 1.00
CA ARG A 277 -9.82 4.01 0.86
C ARG A 277 -8.32 3.80 0.70
N VAL A 278 -7.58 4.83 0.30
CA VAL A 278 -6.13 4.75 0.06
C VAL A 278 -5.41 5.58 1.11
N THR A 279 -4.34 5.01 1.67
CA THR A 279 -3.50 5.72 2.63
C THR A 279 -2.42 6.51 1.90
N HIS A 280 -2.57 7.82 1.91
CA HIS A 280 -1.54 8.79 1.55
C HIS A 280 -0.90 9.37 2.82
N HIS A 281 0.38 9.74 2.73
CA HIS A 281 1.18 10.04 3.91
C HIS A 281 1.63 11.50 4.00
N LEU A 282 1.73 12.17 2.85
CA LEU A 282 2.19 13.54 2.75
C LEU A 282 1.64 14.17 1.47
N TRP A 283 1.10 15.38 1.60
CA TRP A 283 0.70 16.20 0.46
C TRP A 283 1.64 17.38 0.32
N LEU A 284 2.10 17.61 -0.90
CA LEU A 284 2.94 18.74 -1.29
C LEU A 284 2.06 19.70 -2.09
N LEU A 285 1.58 20.75 -1.42
CA LEU A 285 0.71 21.76 -2.02
C LEU A 285 1.57 22.79 -2.75
N THR A 286 1.54 22.74 -4.07
CA THR A 286 2.26 23.68 -4.93
C THR A 286 1.55 25.02 -5.01
N ASP A 287 2.31 26.08 -4.80
CA ASP A 287 1.81 27.44 -4.98
C ASP A 287 1.95 27.92 -6.44
N HIS A 288 1.14 28.91 -6.78
CA HIS A 288 1.08 29.59 -8.06
C HIS A 288 1.95 30.85 -8.12
N GLU A 289 2.27 31.46 -6.98
CA GLU A 289 3.12 32.66 -6.91
C GLU A 289 4.48 32.37 -7.53
N GLU A 290 4.97 33.31 -8.34
CA GLU A 290 6.26 33.22 -9.04
C GLU A 290 6.38 32.06 -10.05
N VAL A 291 5.27 31.38 -10.36
CA VAL A 291 5.17 30.35 -11.40
C VAL A 291 4.42 30.92 -12.61
N PRO A 292 5.07 31.02 -13.79
CA PRO A 292 4.39 31.43 -15.01
C PRO A 292 3.18 30.53 -15.32
N PHE A 293 2.09 31.14 -15.78
CA PHE A 293 0.96 30.38 -16.29
C PHE A 293 1.28 29.88 -17.71
N GLU A 294 1.23 28.57 -17.89
CA GLU A 294 1.41 27.88 -19.17
C GLU A 294 0.09 27.23 -19.58
N ASP A 295 -0.54 27.82 -20.60
CA ASP A 295 -1.73 27.26 -21.22
C ASP A 295 -1.34 26.22 -22.28
N ASP A 296 -1.71 24.97 -22.02
CA ASP A 296 -1.50 23.82 -22.89
C ASP A 296 -2.75 23.48 -23.74
N GLY A 297 -3.77 24.35 -23.70
CA GLY A 297 -5.04 24.19 -24.41
C GLY A 297 -6.10 23.41 -23.64
N LEU A 298 -5.86 23.12 -22.36
CA LEU A 298 -6.79 22.45 -21.44
C LEU A 298 -6.95 23.19 -20.11
N ARG A 299 -6.65 24.50 -20.09
CA ARG A 299 -6.69 25.32 -18.88
C ARG A 299 -7.98 26.13 -18.81
N ASP A 300 -8.47 26.32 -17.59
CA ASP A 300 -9.69 27.09 -17.34
C ASP A 300 -9.40 28.61 -17.19
N GLY A 301 -8.28 28.97 -16.57
CA GLY A 301 -7.85 30.37 -16.44
C GLY A 301 -6.86 30.64 -15.30
N GLU A 302 -5.89 31.53 -15.55
CA GLU A 302 -4.87 31.91 -14.56
C GLU A 302 -5.46 32.46 -13.26
N GLU A 303 -6.58 33.17 -13.36
CA GLU A 303 -7.30 33.80 -12.24
C GLU A 303 -7.89 32.81 -11.23
N LEU A 304 -8.00 31.53 -11.59
CA LEU A 304 -8.52 30.48 -10.72
C LEU A 304 -7.46 29.93 -9.77
N ARG A 305 -6.17 30.12 -10.09
CA ARG A 305 -5.06 29.56 -9.30
C ARG A 305 -5.06 29.97 -7.83
N PRO A 306 -5.31 31.25 -7.46
CA PRO A 306 -5.40 31.65 -6.06
C PRO A 306 -6.55 30.94 -5.33
N TRP A 307 -7.77 30.98 -5.90
CA TRP A 307 -8.95 30.36 -5.28
C TRP A 307 -8.76 28.86 -5.08
N MET A 308 -8.22 28.17 -6.09
CA MET A 308 -8.08 26.73 -6.05
C MET A 308 -6.97 26.29 -5.08
N THR A 309 -5.87 27.03 -5.01
CA THR A 309 -4.82 26.81 -4.01
C THR A 309 -5.36 26.98 -2.59
N ASP A 310 -6.13 28.06 -2.34
CA ASP A 310 -6.78 28.28 -1.06
C ASP A 310 -7.80 27.18 -0.73
N ARG A 311 -8.53 26.69 -1.73
CA ARG A 311 -9.50 25.62 -1.55
C ARG A 311 -8.83 24.30 -1.18
N PHE A 312 -7.74 23.93 -1.84
CA PHE A 312 -6.93 22.77 -1.48
C PHE A 312 -6.38 22.89 -0.06
N ARG A 313 -5.80 24.05 0.30
CA ARG A 313 -5.31 24.33 1.65
C ARG A 313 -6.41 24.13 2.69
N ALA A 314 -7.59 24.71 2.46
CA ALA A 314 -8.72 24.59 3.35
C ALA A 314 -9.18 23.14 3.54
N GLU A 315 -9.24 22.33 2.47
CA GLU A 315 -9.62 20.91 2.57
C GLU A 315 -8.54 20.04 3.24
N LEU A 316 -7.27 20.31 2.98
CA LEU A 316 -6.16 19.62 3.66
C LEU A 316 -6.22 19.85 5.17
N ILE A 317 -6.43 21.11 5.59
CA ILE A 317 -6.61 21.48 7.01
C ILE A 317 -7.87 20.81 7.59
N ARG A 318 -9.02 20.95 6.90
CA ARG A 318 -10.31 20.42 7.37
C ARG A 318 -10.27 18.91 7.59
N THR A 319 -9.50 18.20 6.78
CA THR A 319 -9.40 16.74 6.83
C THR A 319 -8.20 16.23 7.63
N GLY A 320 -7.41 17.12 8.22
CA GLY A 320 -6.25 16.75 9.04
C GLY A 320 -5.13 16.08 8.26
N ARG A 321 -5.07 16.28 6.94
CA ARG A 321 -4.04 15.71 6.06
C ARG A 321 -2.73 16.46 6.26
N THR A 322 -1.64 15.74 6.53
CA THR A 322 -0.31 16.36 6.70
C THR A 322 0.20 16.90 5.38
N PHE A 323 0.42 18.20 5.30
CA PHE A 323 0.90 18.84 4.07
C PHE A 323 2.03 19.83 4.29
N VAL A 324 2.77 20.09 3.22
CA VAL A 324 3.80 21.13 3.14
C VAL A 324 3.49 22.01 1.93
N GLU A 325 3.51 23.32 2.12
CA GLU A 325 3.40 24.28 1.03
C GLU A 325 4.72 24.43 0.30
N ILE A 326 4.66 24.48 -1.02
CA ILE A 326 5.82 24.49 -1.90
C ILE A 326 5.80 25.76 -2.75
N THR A 327 6.62 26.73 -2.35
CA THR A 327 6.81 28.06 -2.95
C THR A 327 8.26 28.26 -3.40
N GLY A 328 8.53 29.34 -4.13
CA GLY A 328 9.87 29.74 -4.59
C GLY A 328 10.25 29.13 -5.94
N ASP A 329 11.54 29.21 -6.26
CA ASP A 329 12.04 28.75 -7.56
C ASP A 329 12.05 27.21 -7.69
N ARG A 330 12.30 26.70 -8.90
CA ARG A 330 12.28 25.25 -9.18
C ARG A 330 13.22 24.45 -8.26
N ARG A 331 14.37 24.99 -7.89
CA ARG A 331 15.34 24.31 -7.03
C ARG A 331 14.88 24.35 -5.58
N GLU A 332 14.48 25.52 -5.08
CA GLU A 332 13.98 25.69 -3.72
C GLU A 332 12.77 24.80 -3.43
N ARG A 333 11.86 24.68 -4.40
CA ARG A 333 10.69 23.81 -4.35
C ARG A 333 11.08 22.34 -4.25
N LEU A 334 12.05 21.90 -5.07
CA LEU A 334 12.54 20.52 -5.02
C LEU A 334 13.26 20.24 -3.70
N ASP A 335 14.12 21.14 -3.23
CA ASP A 335 14.87 20.98 -1.98
C ASP A 335 13.92 20.88 -0.77
N THR A 336 12.89 21.73 -0.73
CA THR A 336 11.85 21.70 0.32
C THR A 336 11.05 20.40 0.29
N ALA A 337 10.65 19.96 -0.91
CA ALA A 337 9.92 18.71 -1.08
C ALA A 337 10.77 17.49 -0.69
N VAL A 338 12.04 17.44 -1.11
CA VAL A 338 12.98 16.37 -0.74
C VAL A 338 13.14 16.31 0.77
N ALA A 339 13.36 17.44 1.44
CA ALA A 339 13.48 17.49 2.89
C ALA A 339 12.22 17.00 3.61
N ALA A 340 11.03 17.34 3.12
CA ALA A 340 9.78 16.86 3.68
C ALA A 340 9.61 15.33 3.53
N VAL A 341 9.95 14.78 2.36
CA VAL A 341 9.87 13.34 2.08
C VAL A 341 10.94 12.57 2.87
N ASP A 342 12.14 13.12 3.03
CA ASP A 342 13.20 12.51 3.84
C ASP A 342 12.80 12.41 5.31
N ARG A 343 12.12 13.43 5.86
CA ARG A 343 11.54 13.35 7.20
C ARG A 343 10.50 12.24 7.30
N LEU A 344 9.56 12.16 6.35
CA LEU A 344 8.57 11.08 6.31
C LEU A 344 9.20 9.69 6.29
N LEU A 345 10.28 9.51 5.53
CA LEU A 345 10.99 8.23 5.45
C LEU A 345 11.79 7.93 6.73
N ALA A 346 12.36 8.96 7.36
CA ALA A 346 13.10 8.85 8.62
C ALA A 346 12.19 8.53 9.82
N ASP A 347 10.95 9.03 9.84
CA ASP A 347 9.94 8.66 10.83
C ASP A 347 9.66 7.14 10.84
N GLY A 348 9.90 6.49 9.69
CA GLY A 348 9.88 5.04 9.55
C GLY A 348 8.47 4.45 9.58
N TRP A 349 8.38 3.12 9.62
CA TRP A 349 7.10 2.39 9.67
C TRP A 349 6.78 1.96 11.08
N HIS A 350 5.66 2.45 11.60
CA HIS A 350 5.22 2.13 12.96
C HIS A 350 4.45 0.82 12.96
N PHE A 351 5.11 -0.23 13.44
CA PHE A 351 4.46 -1.50 13.77
C PHE A 351 4.34 -1.65 15.27
N THR A 352 3.13 -1.94 15.77
CA THR A 352 3.00 -2.35 17.18
C THR A 352 3.72 -3.68 17.37
N ALA A 353 4.48 -3.82 18.46
CA ALA A 353 5.15 -5.06 18.78
C ALA A 353 4.13 -6.20 18.96
N PRO A 354 4.41 -7.43 18.47
CA PRO A 354 3.56 -8.58 18.74
C PRO A 354 3.58 -8.92 20.24
N LEU A 355 2.63 -9.76 20.68
CA LEU A 355 2.66 -10.29 22.04
C LEU A 355 4.02 -10.93 22.35
N PRO A 356 4.59 -10.67 23.55
CA PRO A 356 5.89 -11.19 23.92
C PRO A 356 5.87 -12.73 23.96
N GLU A 357 6.99 -13.31 23.55
CA GLU A 357 7.22 -14.75 23.59
C GLU A 357 8.18 -15.05 24.76
N ILE A 358 7.69 -15.81 25.74
CA ILE A 358 8.50 -16.44 26.76
C ILE A 358 8.96 -17.78 26.17
N ARG A 359 10.28 -17.95 26.08
CA ARG A 359 10.93 -19.09 25.45
C ARG A 359 11.76 -19.88 26.45
#